data_AF-A0A943XNY8-F1
#
_entry.id   AF-A0A943XNY8-F1
#
_cell.length_a   1.000
_cell.length_b   1.000
_cell.length_c   1.000
_cell.angle_alpha   90.00
_cell.angle_beta   90.00
_cell.angle_gamma   90.00
#
_symmetry.space_group_name_H-M   'P 1'
#
loop_
_entity.id
_entity.type
_entity.pdbx_description
1 polymer ?
#
loop_
_entity_poly.entity_id
_entity_poly.type
_entity_poly.pdbx_seq_one_letter_code
_entity_poly.pdbx_strand_id
1 'polypeptide(L)'
;MANKNLSQAKNAKNDEFYTQYADIQAEVNAYLDYNPDTFRDKTVLLPCDDPEWSNFTRFFAQNFQRFGLKKLISTSFAADSKNFKTVYQPTLFEAESPQFDKKKTKVRGKIFVLDHDTNKNGKIDIEDLEWKYLEGDGDFRSEEVKRLRDDADIIVTNPPFSLFREFLAWIREGDNLTQRRKGAEAAEKKFLIIGNMNAITYKEVFPLIKDNKMWLGESIHSGDREFGVPKEYPLNASGWRIDEEGNHYIRVKGVRWFTNLEHGRRHQPLQLMTMADNIKFSRHKDLRGKEYQKYDNYDAIEIPFTDAIPSDYDGVMGVPISFLDKYCPEQFEIVKFRKGDDDKDLIVNGICPYFRILIRHRRNKL
;
A
#
# COMPACT_ATOMS: atom_id res chain seq x y z
N MET A 1 -3.06 -2.86 28.40
CA MET A 1 -3.69 -4.07 27.81
C MET A 1 -3.75 -3.98 26.28
N ALA A 2 -2.60 -3.90 25.61
CA ALA A 2 -2.53 -3.76 24.16
C ALA A 2 -1.33 -4.58 23.66
N ASN A 3 -1.56 -5.86 23.36
CA ASN A 3 -0.60 -6.73 22.65
C ASN A 3 -1.17 -8.11 22.29
N LYS A 4 -2.33 -8.52 22.86
CA LYS A 4 -2.94 -9.83 22.54
C LYS A 4 -3.45 -9.91 21.09
N ASN A 5 -4.02 -8.84 20.53
CA ASN A 5 -4.57 -8.88 19.17
C ASN A 5 -3.48 -8.87 18.08
N LEU A 6 -2.34 -8.22 18.31
CA LEU A 6 -1.20 -8.24 17.38
C LEU A 6 -0.44 -9.58 17.39
N SER A 7 -0.40 -10.26 18.55
CA SER A 7 0.16 -11.62 18.64
C SER A 7 -0.69 -12.65 17.89
N GLN A 8 -2.01 -12.46 17.78
CA GLN A 8 -2.86 -13.36 17.00
C GLN A 8 -2.67 -13.18 15.49
N ALA A 9 -2.47 -11.94 15.01
CA ALA A 9 -2.11 -11.69 13.62
C ALA A 9 -0.72 -12.25 13.23
N LYS A 10 0.20 -12.41 14.21
CA LYS A 10 1.48 -13.10 14.00
C LYS A 10 1.35 -14.62 13.81
N ASN A 11 0.29 -15.23 14.32
CA ASN A 11 0.10 -16.69 14.29
C ASN A 11 -0.68 -17.19 13.08
N ALA A 12 -1.29 -16.29 12.32
CA ALA A 12 -1.89 -16.60 11.04
C ALA A 12 -0.91 -16.15 9.94
N LYS A 13 -0.13 -17.08 9.38
CA LYS A 13 0.65 -16.85 8.14
C LYS A 13 -0.30 -16.72 6.92
N ASN A 14 -1.42 -16.01 7.06
CA ASN A 14 -2.65 -16.31 6.34
C ASN A 14 -3.28 -15.02 5.78
N ASP A 15 -2.68 -14.46 4.73
CA ASP A 15 -3.07 -13.14 4.19
C ASP A 15 -3.53 -13.20 2.72
N GLU A 16 -4.35 -14.19 2.35
CA GLU A 16 -4.98 -14.22 1.02
C GLU A 16 -6.24 -13.35 1.04
N PHE A 17 -6.02 -12.03 0.96
CA PHE A 17 -7.06 -11.00 1.06
C PHE A 17 -7.34 -10.40 -0.32
N TYR A 18 -8.56 -10.58 -0.81
CA TYR A 18 -9.00 -10.05 -2.10
C TYR A 18 -9.54 -8.64 -1.91
N THR A 19 -8.86 -7.67 -2.52
CA THR A 19 -9.22 -6.24 -2.43
C THR A 19 -10.47 -5.96 -3.25
N GLN A 20 -11.35 -5.08 -2.76
CA GLN A 20 -12.56 -4.70 -3.49
C GLN A 20 -12.22 -3.85 -4.72
N TYR A 21 -12.96 -4.07 -5.81
CA TYR A 21 -12.82 -3.28 -7.04
C TYR A 21 -12.98 -1.77 -6.78
N ALA A 22 -13.95 -1.38 -5.97
CA ALA A 22 -14.22 0.02 -5.66
C ALA A 22 -13.06 0.70 -4.91
N ASP A 23 -12.36 -0.01 -4.02
CA ASP A 23 -11.19 0.52 -3.32
C ASP A 23 -10.02 0.74 -4.30
N ILE A 24 -9.79 -0.19 -5.23
CA ILE A 24 -8.76 -0.07 -6.29
C ILE A 24 -9.09 1.11 -7.21
N GLN A 25 -10.35 1.19 -7.66
CA GLN A 25 -10.80 2.25 -8.56
C GLN A 25 -10.67 3.64 -7.94
N ALA A 26 -11.11 3.80 -6.69
CA ALA A 26 -11.00 5.07 -5.97
C ALA A 26 -9.54 5.52 -5.84
N GLU A 27 -8.64 4.58 -5.53
CA GLU A 27 -7.22 4.86 -5.39
C GLU A 27 -6.55 5.22 -6.73
N VAL A 28 -6.75 4.41 -7.77
CA VAL A 28 -6.11 4.63 -9.07
C VAL A 28 -6.59 5.92 -9.72
N ASN A 29 -7.87 6.26 -9.58
CA ASN A 29 -8.41 7.51 -10.10
C ASN A 29 -7.72 8.74 -9.47
N ALA A 30 -7.33 8.69 -8.19
CA ALA A 30 -6.65 9.82 -7.56
C ALA A 30 -5.29 10.16 -8.22
N TYR A 31 -4.58 9.15 -8.73
CA TYR A 31 -3.34 9.35 -9.49
C TYR A 31 -3.60 9.87 -10.91
N LEU A 32 -4.65 9.36 -11.57
CA LEU A 32 -5.06 9.80 -12.90
C LEU A 32 -5.59 11.25 -12.89
N ASP A 33 -6.32 11.64 -11.84
CA ASP A 33 -6.80 13.00 -11.64
C ASP A 33 -5.65 14.00 -11.46
N TYR A 34 -4.54 13.55 -10.84
CA TYR A 34 -3.32 14.35 -10.71
C TYR A 34 -2.50 14.39 -12.00
N ASN A 35 -2.31 13.23 -12.63
CA ASN A 35 -1.63 13.12 -13.92
C ASN A 35 -2.32 12.04 -14.78
N PRO A 36 -3.01 12.42 -15.89
CA PRO A 36 -3.73 11.46 -16.73
C PRO A 36 -2.80 10.46 -17.42
N ASP A 37 -1.51 10.76 -17.52
CA ASP A 37 -0.50 9.92 -18.17
C ASP A 37 0.27 9.02 -17.18
N THR A 38 -0.18 8.94 -15.92
CA THR A 38 0.46 8.12 -14.86
C THR A 38 0.78 6.70 -15.34
N PHE A 39 -0.12 6.09 -16.10
CA PHE A 39 0.02 4.71 -16.60
C PHE A 39 0.30 4.62 -18.11
N ARG A 40 0.37 5.75 -18.83
CA ARG A 40 0.53 5.74 -20.28
C ARG A 40 1.90 5.17 -20.69
N ASP A 41 1.87 4.27 -21.67
CA ASP A 41 3.01 3.55 -22.22
C ASP A 41 3.79 2.74 -21.17
N LYS A 42 3.17 2.45 -20.01
CA LYS A 42 3.79 1.71 -18.91
C LYS A 42 3.49 0.21 -18.99
N THR A 43 4.46 -0.56 -18.53
CA THR A 43 4.31 -1.96 -18.18
C THR A 43 3.93 -2.07 -16.71
N VAL A 44 2.74 -2.58 -16.42
CA VAL A 44 2.24 -2.79 -15.05
C VAL A 44 2.37 -4.27 -14.69
N LEU A 45 3.01 -4.56 -13.56
CA LEU A 45 3.10 -5.90 -12.98
C LEU A 45 2.18 -6.01 -11.76
N LEU A 46 1.33 -7.03 -11.77
CA LEU A 46 0.43 -7.43 -10.69
C LEU A 46 0.90 -8.79 -10.15
N PRO A 47 1.96 -8.82 -9.31
CA PRO A 47 2.54 -10.07 -8.88
C PRO A 47 1.68 -10.75 -7.83
N CYS A 48 1.63 -12.08 -7.91
CA CYS A 48 0.87 -12.95 -6.99
C CYS A 48 -0.63 -12.63 -6.94
N ASP A 49 -1.12 -11.92 -7.95
CA ASP A 49 -2.50 -11.55 -8.17
C ASP A 49 -3.14 -12.68 -8.96
N ASP A 50 -4.03 -13.49 -8.35
CA ASP A 50 -4.72 -14.57 -9.06
C ASP A 50 -5.65 -13.96 -10.13
N PRO A 51 -5.32 -13.97 -11.45
CA PRO A 51 -5.97 -13.10 -12.43
C PRO A 51 -7.43 -13.46 -12.69
N GLU A 52 -7.81 -14.69 -12.35
CA GLU A 52 -9.17 -15.20 -12.47
C GLU A 52 -10.08 -14.67 -11.34
N TRP A 53 -9.51 -14.26 -10.21
CA TRP A 53 -10.25 -13.81 -9.02
C TRP A 53 -9.94 -12.36 -8.62
N SER A 54 -8.82 -11.82 -9.08
CA SER A 54 -8.37 -10.53 -8.61
C SER A 54 -9.03 -9.36 -9.30
N ASN A 55 -9.53 -8.45 -8.47
CA ASN A 55 -10.00 -7.16 -8.93
C ASN A 55 -8.89 -6.24 -9.45
N PHE A 56 -7.60 -6.47 -9.12
CA PHE A 56 -6.52 -5.68 -9.73
C PHE A 56 -6.37 -6.02 -11.21
N THR A 57 -6.18 -7.30 -11.52
CA THR A 57 -6.13 -7.77 -12.92
C THR A 57 -7.38 -7.33 -13.67
N ARG A 58 -8.57 -7.59 -13.12
CA ARG A 58 -9.83 -7.19 -13.75
C ARG A 58 -9.89 -5.68 -14.01
N PHE A 59 -9.53 -4.85 -13.03
CA PHE A 59 -9.58 -3.39 -13.15
C PHE A 59 -8.63 -2.86 -14.23
N PHE A 60 -7.37 -3.29 -14.23
CA PHE A 60 -6.39 -2.81 -15.20
C PHE A 60 -6.64 -3.36 -16.60
N ALA A 61 -7.09 -4.61 -16.75
CA ALA A 61 -7.45 -5.16 -18.06
C ALA A 61 -8.66 -4.43 -18.67
N GLN A 62 -9.73 -4.20 -17.89
CA GLN A 62 -10.90 -3.46 -18.36
C GLN A 62 -10.62 -2.01 -18.76
N ASN A 63 -9.58 -1.40 -18.18
CA ASN A 63 -9.19 -0.02 -18.46
C ASN A 63 -7.91 0.07 -19.30
N PHE A 64 -7.44 -1.03 -19.91
CA PHE A 64 -6.14 -1.10 -20.57
C PHE A 64 -5.95 0.00 -21.60
N GLN A 65 -6.88 0.12 -22.55
CA GLN A 65 -6.84 1.16 -23.59
C GLN A 65 -7.07 2.56 -23.01
N ARG A 66 -7.99 2.70 -22.04
CA ARG A 66 -8.31 3.98 -21.41
C ARG A 66 -7.07 4.58 -20.72
N PHE A 67 -6.26 3.74 -20.08
CA PHE A 67 -5.03 4.15 -19.42
C PHE A 67 -3.84 4.26 -20.38
N GLY A 68 -3.99 3.80 -21.62
CA GLY A 68 -2.91 3.75 -22.60
C GLY A 68 -1.77 2.84 -22.16
N LEU A 69 -2.08 1.73 -21.48
CA LEU A 69 -1.07 0.78 -21.03
C LEU A 69 -0.32 0.20 -22.22
N LYS A 70 0.99 -0.01 -22.05
CA LYS A 70 1.80 -0.76 -23.02
C LYS A 70 1.63 -2.26 -22.83
N LYS A 71 1.62 -2.69 -21.57
CA LYS A 71 1.59 -4.11 -21.20
C LYS A 71 1.09 -4.27 -19.77
N LEU A 72 0.23 -5.26 -19.55
CA LEU A 72 -0.20 -5.69 -18.24
C LEU A 72 0.27 -7.14 -18.04
N ILE A 73 0.90 -7.39 -16.90
CA ILE A 73 1.40 -8.72 -16.53
C ILE A 73 0.85 -9.05 -15.15
N SER A 74 0.15 -10.16 -15.03
CA SER A 74 -0.28 -10.69 -13.73
C SER A 74 0.31 -12.07 -13.50
N THR A 75 0.73 -12.37 -12.28
CA THR A 75 1.24 -13.71 -11.93
C THR A 75 0.46 -14.31 -10.79
N SER A 76 0.29 -15.63 -10.77
CA SER A 76 -0.34 -16.34 -9.66
C SER A 76 0.57 -17.42 -9.10
N PHE A 77 0.37 -17.72 -7.81
CA PHE A 77 0.96 -18.88 -7.17
C PHE A 77 0.37 -20.18 -7.74
N ALA A 78 1.20 -21.23 -7.75
CA ALA A 78 0.74 -22.59 -7.94
C ALA A 78 -0.29 -22.97 -6.86
N ALA A 79 -1.25 -23.83 -7.20
CA ALA A 79 -2.31 -24.20 -6.26
C ALA A 79 -1.76 -24.82 -4.96
N ASP A 80 -0.67 -25.61 -5.03
CA ASP A 80 -0.05 -26.19 -3.85
C ASP A 80 0.83 -25.22 -3.05
N SER A 81 1.24 -24.10 -3.63
CA SER A 81 2.00 -23.06 -2.93
C SER A 81 1.11 -22.10 -2.14
N LYS A 82 -0.21 -22.14 -2.37
CA LYS A 82 -1.17 -21.40 -1.55
C LYS A 82 -1.26 -22.00 -0.14
N ASN A 83 -1.36 -21.12 0.86
CA ASN A 83 -1.40 -21.54 2.27
C ASN A 83 -2.69 -22.28 2.62
N PHE A 84 -3.81 -21.93 1.98
CA PHE A 84 -5.06 -22.69 2.10
C PHE A 84 -5.08 -23.78 1.05
N LYS A 85 -5.03 -25.03 1.51
CA LYS A 85 -5.26 -26.22 0.68
C LYS A 85 -6.75 -26.33 0.37
N THR A 86 -7.25 -25.43 -0.45
CA THR A 86 -8.57 -25.54 -1.06
C THR A 86 -8.55 -26.68 -2.07
N VAL A 87 -9.69 -27.34 -2.30
CA VAL A 87 -9.82 -28.19 -3.49
C VAL A 87 -9.72 -27.25 -4.69
N TYR A 88 -8.57 -27.24 -5.36
CA TYR A 88 -8.37 -26.39 -6.52
C TYR A 88 -9.35 -26.79 -7.61
N GLN A 89 -10.31 -25.92 -7.88
CA GLN A 89 -11.26 -26.07 -8.96
C GLN A 89 -10.86 -25.07 -10.06
N PRO A 90 -10.27 -25.55 -11.18
CA PRO A 90 -9.95 -24.67 -12.30
C PRO A 90 -11.23 -24.01 -12.81
N THR A 91 -11.16 -22.76 -13.23
CA THR A 91 -12.28 -22.13 -13.94
C THR A 91 -12.48 -22.80 -15.31
N LEU A 92 -13.64 -22.53 -15.94
CA LEU A 92 -13.87 -22.96 -17.31
C LEU A 92 -12.82 -22.39 -18.27
N PHE A 93 -12.45 -21.12 -18.09
CA PHE A 93 -11.40 -20.46 -18.85
C PHE A 93 -10.07 -21.23 -18.80
N GLU A 94 -9.66 -21.69 -17.62
CA GLU A 94 -8.47 -22.53 -17.52
C GLU A 94 -8.71 -23.92 -18.11
N ALA A 95 -9.78 -24.61 -17.69
CA ALA A 95 -10.00 -26.03 -18.00
C ALA A 95 -10.21 -26.30 -19.50
N GLU A 96 -10.75 -25.32 -20.23
CA GLU A 96 -10.97 -25.40 -21.68
C GLU A 96 -9.73 -24.99 -22.49
N SER A 97 -8.69 -24.45 -21.84
CA SER A 97 -7.47 -24.05 -22.52
C SER A 97 -6.67 -25.25 -23.03
N PRO A 98 -6.20 -25.26 -24.30
CA PRO A 98 -5.44 -26.38 -24.87
C PRO A 98 -4.17 -26.76 -24.10
N GLN A 99 -3.60 -25.81 -23.37
CA GLN A 99 -2.36 -25.99 -22.62
C GLN A 99 -2.58 -26.41 -21.16
N PHE A 100 -3.83 -26.51 -20.71
CA PHE A 100 -4.17 -26.88 -19.33
C PHE A 100 -3.62 -28.26 -19.00
N ASP A 101 -2.98 -28.36 -17.82
CA ASP A 101 -2.41 -29.60 -17.32
C ASP A 101 -2.69 -29.73 -15.82
N LYS A 102 -3.47 -30.77 -15.47
CA LYS A 102 -3.90 -31.06 -14.10
C LYS A 102 -2.74 -31.27 -13.11
N LYS A 103 -1.55 -31.66 -13.58
CA LYS A 103 -0.36 -31.81 -12.75
C LYS A 103 0.37 -30.48 -12.64
N LYS A 104 0.57 -29.77 -13.76
CA LYS A 104 1.30 -28.48 -13.75
C LYS A 104 0.59 -27.43 -12.92
N THR A 105 -0.74 -27.31 -13.02
CA THR A 105 -1.51 -26.32 -12.24
C THR A 105 -1.32 -26.41 -10.73
N LYS A 106 -0.94 -27.60 -10.23
CA LYS A 106 -0.68 -27.80 -8.80
C LYS A 106 0.66 -27.23 -8.36
N VAL A 107 1.69 -27.37 -9.20
CA VAL A 107 3.09 -27.09 -8.82
C VAL A 107 3.71 -25.89 -9.54
N ARG A 108 3.06 -25.36 -10.57
CA ARG A 108 3.51 -24.20 -11.34
C ARG A 108 2.53 -23.07 -11.20
N GLY A 109 3.08 -21.87 -10.97
CA GLY A 109 2.33 -20.63 -11.06
C GLY A 109 1.91 -20.37 -12.50
N LYS A 110 1.11 -19.33 -12.70
CA LYS A 110 0.72 -18.87 -14.03
C LYS A 110 1.19 -17.43 -14.23
N ILE A 111 1.40 -17.07 -15.48
CA ILE A 111 1.59 -15.69 -15.93
C ILE A 111 0.55 -15.39 -16.98
N PHE A 112 -0.10 -14.25 -16.83
CA PHE A 112 -1.10 -13.71 -17.72
C PHE A 112 -0.54 -12.40 -18.29
N VAL A 113 -0.64 -12.23 -19.59
CA VAL A 113 -0.10 -11.08 -20.32
C VAL A 113 -1.20 -10.52 -21.21
N LEU A 114 -1.35 -9.20 -21.14
CA LEU A 114 -2.21 -8.43 -22.04
C LEU A 114 -1.36 -7.31 -22.64
N ASP A 115 -1.12 -7.37 -23.96
CA ASP A 115 -0.36 -6.35 -24.69
C ASP A 115 -0.79 -6.14 -26.15
N HIS A 116 -1.77 -6.91 -26.65
CA HIS A 116 -2.32 -6.76 -27.99
C HIS A 116 -3.75 -7.29 -28.09
N ASP A 117 -4.43 -6.94 -29.18
CA ASP A 117 -5.78 -7.42 -29.52
C ASP A 117 -5.66 -8.77 -30.24
N THR A 118 -6.03 -9.85 -29.54
CA THR A 118 -5.89 -11.23 -30.00
C THR A 118 -7.03 -11.63 -30.94
N ASN A 119 -8.23 -11.10 -30.69
CA ASN A 119 -9.46 -11.45 -31.41
C ASN A 119 -9.75 -10.51 -32.60
N LYS A 120 -8.95 -9.44 -32.75
CA LYS A 120 -8.98 -8.44 -33.83
C LYS A 120 -10.28 -7.62 -33.87
N ASN A 121 -10.91 -7.39 -32.71
CA ASN A 121 -12.14 -6.60 -32.61
C ASN A 121 -11.89 -5.07 -32.49
N GLY A 122 -10.63 -4.65 -32.43
CA GLY A 122 -10.19 -3.25 -32.28
C GLY A 122 -10.08 -2.77 -30.83
N LYS A 123 -10.33 -3.65 -29.85
CA LYS A 123 -10.23 -3.39 -28.41
C LYS A 123 -9.20 -4.33 -27.80
N ILE A 124 -8.52 -3.86 -26.77
CA ILE A 124 -7.65 -4.68 -25.93
C ILE A 124 -8.30 -4.71 -24.57
N ASP A 125 -8.82 -5.86 -24.17
CA ASP A 125 -9.52 -6.04 -22.90
C ASP A 125 -9.23 -7.40 -22.25
N ILE A 126 -10.05 -7.80 -21.26
CA ILE A 126 -9.84 -9.03 -20.51
C ILE A 126 -9.96 -10.30 -21.37
N GLU A 127 -10.68 -10.25 -22.49
CA GLU A 127 -10.85 -11.38 -23.40
C GLU A 127 -9.58 -11.65 -24.23
N ASP A 128 -8.66 -10.69 -24.29
CA ASP A 128 -7.36 -10.80 -24.95
C ASP A 128 -6.24 -11.27 -24.00
N LEU A 129 -6.59 -11.64 -22.77
CA LEU A 129 -5.63 -12.05 -21.75
C LEU A 129 -5.08 -13.45 -22.08
N GLU A 130 -3.83 -13.51 -22.53
CA GLU A 130 -3.14 -14.76 -22.78
C GLU A 130 -2.44 -15.24 -21.51
N TRP A 131 -2.51 -16.54 -21.21
CA TRP A 131 -1.82 -17.12 -20.06
C TRP A 131 -0.87 -18.23 -20.45
N LYS A 132 0.08 -18.56 -19.56
CA LYS A 132 0.92 -19.76 -19.61
C LYS A 132 1.39 -20.15 -18.21
N TYR A 133 1.86 -21.39 -18.07
CA TYR A 133 2.56 -21.80 -16.84
C TYR A 133 3.92 -21.11 -16.72
N LEU A 134 4.24 -20.67 -15.51
CA LEU A 134 5.59 -20.34 -15.08
C LEU A 134 6.43 -21.62 -14.95
N GLU A 135 7.76 -21.47 -14.87
CA GLU A 135 8.66 -22.60 -14.63
C GLU A 135 8.60 -23.06 -13.17
N GLY A 136 8.54 -22.09 -12.25
CA GLY A 136 8.38 -22.26 -10.82
C GLY A 136 6.95 -22.04 -10.35
N ASP A 137 6.81 -21.81 -9.05
CA ASP A 137 5.52 -21.79 -8.36
C ASP A 137 4.86 -20.41 -8.29
N GLY A 138 5.46 -19.38 -8.90
CA GLY A 138 4.92 -18.02 -8.91
C GLY A 138 5.29 -17.18 -7.68
N ASP A 139 6.15 -17.66 -6.77
CA ASP A 139 6.69 -16.80 -5.70
C ASP A 139 7.43 -15.60 -6.30
N PHE A 140 7.13 -14.39 -5.80
CA PHE A 140 7.79 -13.16 -6.22
C PHE A 140 9.31 -13.21 -6.02
N ARG A 141 9.80 -14.04 -5.10
CA ARG A 141 11.23 -14.27 -4.85
C ARG A 141 11.91 -15.09 -5.95
N SER A 142 11.16 -15.78 -6.80
CA SER A 142 11.72 -16.57 -7.90
C SER A 142 12.45 -15.70 -8.92
N GLU A 143 13.47 -16.25 -9.58
CA GLU A 143 14.24 -15.51 -10.57
C GLU A 143 13.41 -15.11 -11.79
N GLU A 144 12.42 -15.92 -12.18
CA GLU A 144 11.50 -15.57 -13.26
C GLU A 144 10.62 -14.36 -12.92
N VAL A 145 10.06 -14.29 -11.69
CA VAL A 145 9.22 -13.14 -11.29
C VAL A 145 10.08 -11.90 -11.00
N LYS A 146 11.32 -12.06 -10.51
CA LYS A 146 12.28 -10.94 -10.40
C LYS A 146 12.62 -10.34 -11.77
N ARG A 147 12.71 -11.13 -12.84
CA ARG A 147 12.90 -10.60 -14.20
C ARG A 147 11.71 -9.74 -14.63
N LEU A 148 10.49 -10.23 -14.38
CA LEU A 148 9.27 -9.44 -14.64
C LEU A 148 9.26 -8.13 -13.85
N ARG A 149 9.66 -8.17 -12.57
CA ARG A 149 9.81 -6.98 -11.72
C ARG A 149 10.79 -5.98 -12.33
N ASP A 150 11.96 -6.44 -12.74
CA ASP A 150 13.02 -5.59 -13.28
C ASP A 150 12.55 -4.88 -14.56
N ASP A 151 11.79 -5.58 -15.41
CA ASP A 151 11.25 -5.09 -16.68
C ASP A 151 10.01 -4.18 -16.52
N ALA A 152 9.22 -4.35 -15.46
CA ALA A 152 8.03 -3.55 -15.21
C ALA A 152 8.34 -2.10 -14.80
N ASP A 153 7.49 -1.16 -15.21
CA ASP A 153 7.61 0.24 -14.81
C ASP A 153 6.88 0.50 -13.48
N ILE A 154 5.74 -0.17 -13.27
CA ILE A 154 4.88 0.00 -12.10
C ILE A 154 4.49 -1.36 -11.53
N ILE A 155 4.55 -1.51 -10.20
CA ILE A 155 4.11 -2.72 -9.49
C ILE A 155 2.87 -2.38 -8.65
N VAL A 156 1.76 -3.08 -8.87
CA VAL A 156 0.51 -2.84 -8.14
C VAL A 156 -0.03 -4.14 -7.55
N THR A 157 -0.24 -4.23 -6.24
CA THR A 157 -0.80 -5.45 -5.63
C THR A 157 -1.24 -5.24 -4.17
N ASN A 158 -1.96 -6.22 -3.62
CA ASN A 158 -2.13 -6.41 -2.19
C ASN A 158 -1.18 -7.51 -1.70
N PRO A 159 0.06 -7.18 -1.29
CA PRO A 159 0.98 -8.21 -0.83
C PRO A 159 0.50 -8.80 0.50
N PRO A 160 0.85 -10.05 0.82
CA PRO A 160 0.62 -10.60 2.15
C PRO A 160 1.16 -9.66 3.23
N PHE A 161 0.33 -9.25 4.18
CA PHE A 161 0.71 -8.26 5.19
C PHE A 161 1.90 -8.72 6.04
N SER A 162 2.00 -10.02 6.29
CA SER A 162 3.14 -10.68 6.94
C SER A 162 4.46 -10.54 6.17
N LEU A 163 4.40 -10.41 4.83
CA LEU A 163 5.55 -10.28 3.94
C LEU A 163 5.79 -8.84 3.48
N PHE A 164 5.02 -7.85 3.94
CA PHE A 164 5.10 -6.46 3.47
C PHE A 164 6.53 -5.88 3.42
N ARG A 165 7.34 -6.09 4.47
CA ARG A 165 8.73 -5.60 4.51
C ARG A 165 9.61 -6.25 3.45
N GLU A 166 9.46 -7.55 3.29
CA GLU A 166 10.22 -8.32 2.31
C GLU A 166 9.80 -7.96 0.88
N PHE A 167 8.50 -7.79 0.66
CA PHE A 167 7.95 -7.37 -0.63
C PHE A 167 8.40 -5.95 -1.02
N LEU A 168 8.40 -5.00 -0.08
CA LEU A 168 8.93 -3.66 -0.31
C LEU A 168 10.44 -3.69 -0.60
N ALA A 169 11.21 -4.48 0.14
CA ALA A 169 12.63 -4.67 -0.12
C ALA A 169 12.87 -5.26 -1.53
N TRP A 170 12.02 -6.22 -1.94
CA TRP A 170 12.04 -6.81 -3.27
C TRP A 170 11.77 -5.77 -4.37
N ILE A 171 10.79 -4.86 -4.20
CA ILE A 171 10.58 -3.75 -5.15
C ILE A 171 11.84 -2.88 -5.25
N ARG A 172 12.40 -2.47 -4.10
CA ARG A 172 13.56 -1.57 -4.03
C ARG A 172 14.83 -2.19 -4.60
N GLU A 173 15.02 -3.49 -4.42
CA GLU A 173 16.13 -4.22 -5.06
C GLU A 173 16.03 -4.13 -6.59
N GLY A 174 14.83 -4.36 -7.14
CA GLY A 174 14.58 -4.22 -8.58
C GLY A 174 14.85 -2.81 -9.09
N ASP A 175 14.36 -1.79 -8.40
CA ASP A 175 14.65 -0.39 -8.72
C ASP A 175 16.16 -0.12 -8.75
N ASN A 176 16.89 -0.51 -7.69
CA ASN A 176 18.34 -0.34 -7.62
C ASN A 176 19.08 -1.05 -8.76
N LEU A 177 18.64 -2.24 -9.16
CA LEU A 177 19.21 -2.98 -10.29
C LEU A 177 18.95 -2.27 -11.62
N THR A 178 17.72 -1.80 -11.86
CA THR A 178 17.37 -1.03 -13.05
C THR A 178 18.19 0.25 -13.14
N GLN A 179 18.34 0.99 -12.03
CA GLN A 179 19.16 2.19 -11.92
C GLN A 179 20.64 1.91 -12.24
N ARG A 180 21.20 0.81 -11.75
CA ARG A 180 22.59 0.40 -12.07
C ARG A 180 22.78 0.04 -13.54
N ARG A 181 21.79 -0.59 -14.17
CA ARG A 181 21.87 -1.04 -15.58
C ARG A 181 21.68 0.12 -16.56
N LYS A 182 20.75 1.03 -16.28
CA LYS A 182 20.35 2.12 -17.18
C LYS A 182 20.94 3.48 -16.81
N GLY A 183 21.61 3.61 -15.66
CA GLY A 183 22.25 4.85 -15.22
C GLY A 183 21.25 5.94 -14.83
N ALA A 184 21.71 7.20 -14.86
CA ALA A 184 20.95 8.36 -14.39
C ALA A 184 19.65 8.65 -15.18
N GLU A 185 19.49 8.08 -16.38
CA GLU A 185 18.31 8.24 -17.23
C GLU A 185 17.18 7.25 -16.86
N ALA A 186 17.46 6.29 -15.98
CA ALA A 186 16.47 5.31 -15.56
C ALA A 186 15.37 5.98 -14.72
N ALA A 187 14.13 5.89 -15.19
CA ALA A 187 12.98 6.26 -14.37
C ALA A 187 12.96 5.41 -13.09
N GLU A 188 12.63 6.05 -11.96
CA GLU A 188 12.39 5.34 -10.70
C GLU A 188 11.20 4.39 -10.88
N LYS A 189 11.36 3.14 -10.43
CA LYS A 189 10.28 2.17 -10.43
C LYS A 189 9.14 2.64 -9.53
N LYS A 190 7.92 2.61 -10.06
CA LYS A 190 6.74 3.04 -9.31
C LYS A 190 6.01 1.85 -8.69
N PHE A 191 5.29 2.09 -7.61
CA PHE A 191 4.51 1.04 -6.97
C PHE A 191 3.27 1.60 -6.26
N LEU A 192 2.26 0.75 -6.14
CA LEU A 192 1.05 0.96 -5.35
C LEU A 192 0.71 -0.34 -4.62
N ILE A 193 0.93 -0.38 -3.31
CA ILE A 193 0.75 -1.60 -2.51
C ILE A 193 -0.12 -1.35 -1.29
N ILE A 194 -0.90 -2.35 -0.89
CA ILE A 194 -1.69 -2.29 0.34
C ILE A 194 -0.86 -2.81 1.51
N GLY A 195 -1.03 -2.18 2.67
CA GLY A 195 -0.48 -2.67 3.93
C GLY A 195 -1.28 -2.21 5.13
N ASN A 196 -0.81 -2.60 6.31
CA ASN A 196 -1.31 -2.06 7.56
C ASN A 196 -0.58 -0.76 7.92
N MET A 197 -1.28 0.21 8.51
CA MET A 197 -0.75 1.51 8.96
C MET A 197 0.44 1.35 9.92
N ASN A 198 0.49 0.26 10.69
CA ASN A 198 1.65 -0.03 11.54
C ASN A 198 2.95 -0.21 10.75
N ALA A 199 2.88 -0.50 9.44
CA ALA A 199 4.06 -0.61 8.59
C ALA A 199 4.86 0.70 8.50
N ILE A 200 4.22 1.85 8.72
CA ILE A 200 4.87 3.16 8.86
C ILE A 200 6.01 3.11 9.89
N THR A 201 5.86 2.31 10.94
CA THR A 201 6.79 2.24 12.06
C THR A 201 8.00 1.32 11.81
N TYR A 202 8.02 0.61 10.68
CA TYR A 202 9.08 -0.34 10.36
C TYR A 202 10.37 0.39 9.98
N LYS A 203 11.51 -0.20 10.34
CA LYS A 203 12.85 0.39 10.14
C LYS A 203 13.17 0.60 8.66
N GLU A 204 12.59 -0.23 7.80
CA GLU A 204 12.79 -0.23 6.35
C GLU A 204 11.81 0.72 5.63
N VAL A 205 10.74 1.14 6.31
CA VAL A 205 9.64 1.94 5.75
C VAL A 205 9.75 3.41 6.12
N PHE A 206 9.89 3.73 7.41
CA PHE A 206 9.89 5.12 7.85
C PHE A 206 10.96 5.98 7.15
N PRO A 207 12.20 5.49 6.93
CA PRO A 207 13.21 6.28 6.20
C PRO A 207 12.75 6.67 4.79
N LEU A 208 12.05 5.80 4.08
CA LEU A 208 11.52 6.11 2.74
C LEU A 208 10.47 7.22 2.80
N ILE A 209 9.62 7.22 3.83
CA ILE A 209 8.62 8.27 4.04
C ILE A 209 9.30 9.60 4.39
N LYS A 210 10.24 9.57 5.34
CA LYS A 210 11.01 10.74 5.75
C LYS A 210 11.75 11.39 4.57
N ASP A 211 12.33 10.57 3.70
CA ASP A 211 13.11 11.02 2.55
C ASP A 211 12.24 11.31 1.31
N ASN A 212 10.90 11.30 1.45
CA ASN A 212 9.94 11.53 0.36
C ASN A 212 10.09 10.56 -0.83
N LYS A 213 10.52 9.32 -0.57
CA LYS A 213 10.59 8.22 -1.56
C LYS A 213 9.39 7.28 -1.51
N MET A 214 8.52 7.46 -0.52
CA MET A 214 7.26 6.74 -0.35
C MET A 214 6.28 7.59 0.46
N TRP A 215 4.98 7.44 0.22
CA TRP A 215 3.92 8.08 0.99
C TRP A 215 2.68 7.19 1.06
N LEU A 216 1.70 7.63 1.85
CA LEU A 216 0.41 6.96 1.91
C LEU A 216 -0.43 7.40 0.71
N GLY A 217 -1.22 6.47 0.17
CA GLY A 217 -2.15 6.76 -0.91
C GLY A 217 -3.37 7.54 -0.46
N GLU A 218 -4.26 7.82 -1.41
CA GLU A 218 -5.36 8.77 -1.21
C GLU A 218 -6.55 8.16 -0.49
N SER A 219 -7.17 7.14 -1.07
CA SER A 219 -8.57 6.77 -0.82
C SER A 219 -8.87 6.18 0.57
N ILE A 220 -7.86 5.75 1.32
CA ILE A 220 -8.02 5.04 2.60
C ILE A 220 -7.31 5.79 3.73
N HIS A 221 -8.07 6.61 4.46
CA HIS A 221 -7.56 7.48 5.53
C HIS A 221 -8.09 7.12 6.93
N SER A 222 -9.01 6.17 7.07
CA SER A 222 -9.57 5.78 8.37
C SER A 222 -10.33 4.46 8.31
N GLY A 223 -10.64 3.92 9.49
CA GLY A 223 -11.53 2.77 9.64
C GLY A 223 -10.89 1.43 9.27
N ASP A 224 -11.76 0.50 8.90
CA ASP A 224 -11.43 -0.81 8.37
C ASP A 224 -11.78 -0.91 6.88
N ARG A 225 -11.27 -1.95 6.23
CA ARG A 225 -11.60 -2.30 4.85
C ARG A 225 -12.02 -3.74 4.77
N GLU A 226 -12.96 -4.00 3.88
CA GLU A 226 -13.52 -5.32 3.67
C GLU A 226 -12.71 -6.05 2.59
N PHE A 227 -12.29 -7.28 2.87
CA PHE A 227 -11.59 -8.13 1.92
C PHE A 227 -12.36 -9.43 1.73
N GLY A 228 -12.42 -9.90 0.49
CA GLY A 228 -12.80 -11.28 0.21
C GLY A 228 -11.75 -12.23 0.76
N VAL A 229 -12.17 -13.40 1.20
CA VAL A 229 -11.28 -14.48 1.69
C VAL A 229 -11.76 -15.83 1.16
N PRO A 230 -10.86 -16.84 1.07
CA PRO A 230 -11.26 -18.21 0.74
C PRO A 230 -12.39 -18.72 1.67
N LYS A 231 -13.23 -19.63 1.17
CA LYS A 231 -14.37 -20.17 1.95
C LYS A 231 -13.92 -20.91 3.21
N GLU A 232 -12.74 -21.50 3.17
CA GLU A 232 -12.08 -22.22 4.26
C GLU A 232 -11.39 -21.28 5.26
N TYR A 233 -11.37 -19.96 4.98
CA TYR A 233 -10.73 -18.98 5.86
C TYR A 233 -11.50 -18.86 7.19
N PRO A 234 -10.82 -18.94 8.35
CA PRO A 234 -11.48 -18.80 9.64
C PRO A 234 -12.08 -17.41 9.84
N LEU A 235 -13.40 -17.32 10.00
CA LEU A 235 -14.13 -16.07 10.24
C LEU A 235 -14.04 -15.62 11.70
N ASN A 236 -12.82 -15.48 12.20
CA ASN A 236 -12.53 -15.06 13.59
C ASN A 236 -12.33 -13.54 13.72
N ALA A 237 -12.50 -12.78 12.63
CA ALA A 237 -12.37 -11.32 12.62
C ALA A 237 -13.56 -10.66 13.33
N SER A 238 -13.35 -9.46 13.90
CA SER A 238 -14.42 -8.73 14.61
C SER A 238 -15.58 -8.31 13.71
N GLY A 239 -15.33 -8.17 12.41
CA GLY A 239 -16.35 -7.93 11.39
C GLY A 239 -16.13 -8.92 10.25
N TRP A 240 -17.18 -9.65 9.90
CA TRP A 240 -17.21 -10.57 8.77
C TRP A 240 -18.64 -10.65 8.23
N ARG A 241 -18.77 -11.07 6.98
CA ARG A 241 -20.06 -11.42 6.37
C ARG A 241 -19.89 -12.51 5.33
N ILE A 242 -20.99 -13.15 4.98
CA ILE A 242 -21.12 -14.03 3.82
C ILE A 242 -22.18 -13.37 2.93
N ASP A 243 -21.92 -13.22 1.63
CA ASP A 243 -22.93 -12.71 0.70
C ASP A 243 -23.94 -13.79 0.28
N GLU A 244 -24.89 -13.41 -0.58
CA GLU A 244 -25.93 -14.31 -1.09
C GLU A 244 -25.36 -15.43 -1.97
N GLU A 245 -24.17 -15.24 -2.55
CA GLU A 245 -23.45 -16.22 -3.38
C GLU A 245 -22.55 -17.15 -2.55
N GLY A 246 -22.48 -16.94 -1.23
CA GLY A 246 -21.66 -17.72 -0.32
C GLY A 246 -20.18 -17.32 -0.30
N ASN A 247 -19.82 -16.14 -0.80
CA ASN A 247 -18.47 -15.59 -0.72
C ASN A 247 -18.22 -15.01 0.67
N HIS A 248 -17.04 -15.29 1.22
CA HIS A 248 -16.67 -14.89 2.57
C HIS A 248 -15.92 -13.56 2.57
N TYR A 249 -16.23 -12.70 3.53
CA TYR A 249 -15.57 -11.40 3.71
C TYR A 249 -15.18 -11.15 5.16
N ILE A 250 -14.05 -10.48 5.37
CA ILE A 250 -13.60 -9.99 6.67
C ILE A 250 -13.29 -8.49 6.62
N ARG A 251 -13.35 -7.81 7.77
CA ARG A 251 -12.93 -6.41 7.90
C ARG A 251 -11.60 -6.28 8.65
N VAL A 252 -10.64 -5.59 8.04
CA VAL A 252 -9.29 -5.37 8.58
C VAL A 252 -9.08 -3.90 8.89
N LYS A 253 -8.71 -3.59 10.14
CA LYS A 253 -8.50 -2.22 10.63
C LYS A 253 -7.14 -1.67 10.22
N GLY A 254 -7.10 -0.36 9.97
CA GLY A 254 -5.85 0.37 9.74
C GLY A 254 -5.18 0.00 8.43
N VAL A 255 -5.96 -0.38 7.42
CA VAL A 255 -5.45 -0.61 6.06
C VAL A 255 -5.06 0.74 5.45
N ARG A 256 -3.96 0.76 4.68
CA ARG A 256 -3.46 1.92 3.94
C ARG A 256 -2.85 1.49 2.61
N TRP A 257 -2.97 2.35 1.61
CA TRP A 257 -2.13 2.31 0.42
C TRP A 257 -0.76 2.90 0.74
N PHE A 258 0.29 2.30 0.20
CA PHE A 258 1.67 2.77 0.22
C PHE A 258 2.14 2.88 -1.22
N THR A 259 2.68 4.04 -1.58
CA THR A 259 2.96 4.36 -2.98
C THR A 259 4.12 5.33 -3.12
N ASN A 260 4.63 5.48 -4.34
CA ASN A 260 5.47 6.60 -4.77
C ASN A 260 4.94 7.24 -6.08
N LEU A 261 3.64 7.07 -6.35
CA LEU A 261 2.87 7.76 -7.39
C LEU A 261 2.28 9.05 -6.83
N GLU A 262 2.45 10.16 -7.55
CA GLU A 262 1.98 11.48 -7.09
C GLU A 262 0.47 11.60 -7.16
N HIS A 263 -0.14 12.22 -6.14
CA HIS A 263 -1.58 12.49 -6.06
C HIS A 263 -1.85 13.87 -5.44
N GLY A 264 -3.00 14.44 -5.72
CA GLY A 264 -3.30 15.84 -5.37
C GLY A 264 -3.22 16.17 -3.88
N ARG A 265 -3.73 15.30 -2.99
CA ARG A 265 -3.74 15.54 -1.53
C ARG A 265 -2.36 15.72 -0.93
N ARG A 266 -1.35 15.06 -1.50
CA ARG A 266 0.05 15.20 -1.08
C ARG A 266 0.50 16.65 -1.17
N HIS A 267 -0.03 17.44 -2.10
CA HIS A 267 0.32 18.84 -2.29
C HIS A 267 -0.73 19.82 -1.77
N GLN A 268 -1.58 19.38 -0.84
CA GLN A 268 -2.61 20.21 -0.23
C GLN A 268 -2.22 20.56 1.22
N PRO A 269 -1.70 21.79 1.47
CA PRO A 269 -1.40 22.25 2.81
C PRO A 269 -2.62 22.21 3.73
N LEU A 270 -2.38 21.88 4.99
CA LEU A 270 -3.37 22.01 6.04
C LEU A 270 -3.66 23.48 6.32
N GLN A 271 -4.94 23.80 6.47
CA GLN A 271 -5.37 25.06 7.06
C GLN A 271 -5.21 24.94 8.58
N LEU A 272 -4.34 25.75 9.16
CA LEU A 272 -3.93 25.67 10.56
C LEU A 272 -4.25 26.98 11.28
N MET A 273 -4.65 26.87 12.54
CA MET A 273 -4.86 28.01 13.42
C MET A 273 -3.56 28.35 14.16
N THR A 274 -3.49 29.56 14.70
CA THR A 274 -2.39 29.94 15.61
C THR A 274 -2.43 29.09 16.88
N MET A 275 -1.32 29.03 17.61
CA MET A 275 -1.25 28.33 18.90
C MET A 275 -2.31 28.86 19.88
N ALA A 276 -2.46 30.19 19.97
CA ALA A 276 -3.45 30.84 20.83
C ALA A 276 -4.88 30.45 20.43
N ASP A 277 -5.17 30.44 19.13
CA ASP A 277 -6.49 30.08 18.62
C ASP A 277 -6.79 28.59 18.82
N ASN A 278 -5.81 27.70 18.67
CA ASN A 278 -5.98 26.29 18.99
C ASN A 278 -6.36 26.11 20.47
N ILE A 279 -5.68 26.79 21.39
CA ILE A 279 -6.00 26.72 22.82
C ILE A 279 -7.42 27.24 23.08
N LYS A 280 -7.84 28.32 22.41
CA LYS A 280 -9.14 28.95 22.65
C LYS A 280 -10.32 28.19 22.02
N PHE A 281 -10.16 27.71 20.79
CA PHE A 281 -11.25 27.26 19.93
C PHE A 281 -11.20 25.78 19.56
N SER A 282 -10.19 25.02 20.00
CA SER A 282 -10.10 23.59 19.68
C SER A 282 -11.37 22.83 20.08
N ARG A 283 -11.82 21.96 19.18
CA ARG A 283 -12.90 21.00 19.46
C ARG A 283 -12.50 19.91 20.46
N HIS A 284 -11.19 19.73 20.67
CA HIS A 284 -10.65 18.70 21.55
C HIS A 284 -10.57 19.24 22.97
N LYS A 285 -11.43 18.71 23.86
CA LYS A 285 -11.51 19.14 25.28
C LYS A 285 -10.17 19.01 26.01
N ASP A 286 -9.32 18.08 25.58
CA ASP A 286 -8.02 17.85 26.19
C ASP A 286 -7.00 18.94 25.86
N LEU A 287 -7.21 19.71 24.80
CA LEU A 287 -6.37 20.84 24.41
C LEU A 287 -7.02 22.20 24.74
N ARG A 288 -8.35 22.30 24.66
CA ARG A 288 -9.04 23.57 24.85
C ARG A 288 -8.82 24.15 26.25
N GLY A 289 -8.24 25.35 26.31
CA GLY A 289 -7.89 26.06 27.53
C GLY A 289 -6.62 25.53 28.21
N LYS A 290 -5.85 24.66 27.57
CA LYS A 290 -4.61 24.09 28.10
C LYS A 290 -3.43 24.38 27.18
N GLU A 291 -2.27 24.58 27.78
CA GLU A 291 -1.02 24.74 27.03
C GLU A 291 -0.57 23.41 26.41
N TYR A 292 0.20 23.50 25.33
CA TYR A 292 0.84 22.34 24.72
C TYR A 292 1.91 21.77 25.67
N GLN A 293 1.92 20.46 25.82
CA GLN A 293 2.95 19.78 26.62
C GLN A 293 4.27 19.75 25.85
N LYS A 294 5.38 19.71 26.59
CA LYS A 294 6.73 19.53 26.03
C LYS A 294 7.22 18.12 26.29
N TYR A 295 8.11 17.61 25.44
CA TYR A 295 8.79 16.35 25.70
C TYR A 295 9.90 16.54 26.75
N ASP A 296 10.07 15.53 27.60
CA ASP A 296 11.06 15.53 28.68
C ASP A 296 12.48 15.30 28.14
N ASN A 297 12.59 14.56 27.02
CA ASN A 297 13.86 14.09 26.44
C ASN A 297 14.11 14.60 25.00
N TYR A 298 13.39 15.64 24.56
CA TYR A 298 13.59 16.27 23.25
C TYR A 298 13.00 17.68 23.24
N ASP A 299 13.67 18.64 22.59
CA ASP A 299 13.14 20.01 22.47
C ASP A 299 12.03 20.10 21.40
N ALA A 300 10.83 19.64 21.77
CA ALA A 300 9.62 19.71 20.95
C ALA A 300 8.37 19.79 21.81
N ILE A 301 7.26 20.26 21.20
CA ILE A 301 5.92 20.17 21.79
C ILE A 301 5.18 18.91 21.33
N GLU A 302 4.38 18.33 22.21
CA GLU A 302 3.46 17.24 21.91
C GLU A 302 2.21 17.82 21.25
N ILE A 303 1.89 17.33 20.06
CA ILE A 303 0.68 17.68 19.33
C ILE A 303 -0.24 16.44 19.34
N PRO A 304 -1.34 16.46 20.11
CA PRO A 304 -2.17 15.28 20.27
C PRO A 304 -3.03 14.98 19.04
N PHE A 305 -3.32 15.99 18.22
CA PHE A 305 -4.20 15.90 17.05
C PHE A 305 -3.64 16.67 15.86
N THR A 306 -3.76 16.13 14.64
CA THR A 306 -3.25 16.77 13.41
C THR A 306 -3.86 18.15 13.15
N ASP A 307 -5.12 18.36 13.49
CA ASP A 307 -5.81 19.66 13.35
C ASP A 307 -5.45 20.65 14.46
N ALA A 308 -4.61 20.26 15.41
CA ALA A 308 -4.06 21.10 16.47
C ALA A 308 -2.59 21.49 16.21
N ILE A 309 -2.08 21.30 15.00
CA ILE A 309 -0.75 21.82 14.66
C ILE A 309 -0.84 23.36 14.61
N PRO A 310 -0.08 24.10 15.42
CA PRO A 310 -0.06 25.56 15.37
C PRO A 310 0.65 26.07 14.10
N SER A 311 0.09 27.08 13.44
CA SER A 311 0.68 27.70 12.23
C SER A 311 1.88 28.61 12.52
N ASP A 312 2.03 29.07 13.75
CA ASP A 312 2.96 30.11 14.22
C ASP A 312 4.05 29.57 15.16
N TYR A 313 4.21 28.24 15.27
CA TYR A 313 5.26 27.62 16.07
C TYR A 313 6.45 27.19 15.22
N ASP A 314 7.60 27.81 15.44
CA ASP A 314 8.83 27.58 14.66
C ASP A 314 9.62 26.32 15.06
N GLY A 315 9.35 25.77 16.24
CA GLY A 315 10.08 24.62 16.79
C GLY A 315 9.65 23.27 16.23
N VAL A 316 10.26 22.20 16.75
CA VAL A 316 9.86 20.83 16.40
C VAL A 316 8.58 20.44 17.14
N MET A 317 7.73 19.67 16.48
CA MET A 317 6.43 19.24 16.95
C MET A 317 6.30 17.73 16.79
N GLY A 318 5.87 17.03 17.84
CA GLY A 318 5.57 15.60 17.77
C GLY A 318 4.10 15.35 17.45
N VAL A 319 3.82 14.87 16.25
CA VAL A 319 2.46 14.60 15.76
C VAL A 319 2.15 13.09 15.72
N PRO A 320 0.86 12.67 15.74
CA PRO A 320 0.49 11.26 15.61
C PRO A 320 0.90 10.68 14.25
N ILE A 321 1.14 9.36 14.15
CA ILE A 321 1.50 8.73 12.87
C ILE A 321 0.43 8.90 11.76
N SER A 322 -0.84 9.05 12.14
CA SER A 322 -1.95 9.32 11.21
C SER A 322 -1.87 10.72 10.56
N PHE A 323 -0.97 11.59 11.02
CA PHE A 323 -0.61 12.81 10.32
C PHE A 323 -0.21 12.55 8.86
N LEU A 324 0.40 11.39 8.57
CA LEU A 324 0.85 11.05 7.22
C LEU A 324 -0.28 10.94 6.19
N ASP A 325 -1.53 10.67 6.60
CA ASP A 325 -2.71 10.74 5.72
C ASP A 325 -2.96 12.19 5.20
N LYS A 326 -2.28 13.18 5.81
CA LYS A 326 -2.45 14.61 5.54
C LYS A 326 -1.13 15.34 5.31
N TYR A 327 -0.03 14.60 5.22
CA TYR A 327 1.30 15.19 5.13
C TYR A 327 1.50 15.84 3.76
N CYS A 328 1.83 17.13 3.79
CA CYS A 328 2.23 17.90 2.63
C CYS A 328 3.73 18.23 2.75
N PRO A 329 4.60 17.69 1.87
CA PRO A 329 6.04 17.90 1.96
C PRO A 329 6.45 19.34 1.69
N GLU A 330 5.61 20.16 1.05
CA GLU A 330 5.83 21.60 0.88
C GLU A 330 5.57 22.38 2.16
N GLN A 331 4.64 21.91 3.01
CA GLN A 331 4.29 22.57 4.27
C GLN A 331 5.18 22.13 5.43
N PHE A 332 5.58 20.85 5.47
CA PHE A 332 6.28 20.27 6.61
C PHE A 332 7.54 19.52 6.21
N GLU A 333 8.52 19.53 7.10
CA GLU A 333 9.69 18.66 7.06
C GLU A 333 9.56 17.60 8.16
N ILE A 334 9.81 16.33 7.81
CA ILE A 334 9.91 15.24 8.79
C ILE A 334 11.34 15.18 9.33
N VAL A 335 11.47 15.44 10.63
CA VAL A 335 12.76 15.54 11.34
C VAL A 335 13.22 14.17 11.82
N LYS A 336 12.38 13.47 12.59
CA LYS A 336 12.76 12.21 13.27
C LYS A 336 11.51 11.39 13.60
N PHE A 337 11.70 10.12 13.96
CA PHE A 337 10.63 9.25 14.43
C PHE A 337 10.87 8.85 15.87
N ARG A 338 9.85 9.04 16.72
CA ARG A 338 9.62 8.46 18.06
C ARG A 338 10.72 8.58 19.13
N LYS A 339 11.93 9.01 18.79
CA LYS A 339 13.11 8.96 19.65
C LYS A 339 13.57 10.35 20.08
N GLY A 340 13.83 10.53 21.37
CA GLY A 340 14.47 11.72 21.93
C GLY A 340 15.97 11.79 21.64
N ASP A 341 16.67 12.74 22.26
CA ASP A 341 18.12 12.92 22.10
C ASP A 341 18.93 11.84 22.81
N ASP A 342 18.31 11.13 23.75
CA ASP A 342 18.87 9.99 24.48
C ASP A 342 18.62 8.63 23.81
N ASP A 343 18.14 8.64 22.56
CA ASP A 343 17.71 7.47 21.78
C ASP A 343 16.62 6.59 22.42
N LYS A 344 16.03 7.04 23.52
CA LYS A 344 14.83 6.44 24.12
C LYS A 344 13.59 6.97 23.44
N ASP A 345 12.48 6.24 23.63
CA ASP A 345 11.20 6.72 23.13
C ASP A 345 10.86 8.06 23.78
N LEU A 346 10.20 8.95 23.05
CA LEU A 346 9.78 10.25 23.54
C LEU A 346 8.94 10.12 24.81
N ILE A 347 9.14 11.02 25.77
CA ILE A 347 8.43 11.00 27.06
C ILE A 347 7.79 12.37 27.28
N VAL A 348 6.55 12.38 27.77
CA VAL A 348 5.84 13.59 28.21
C VAL A 348 5.34 13.35 29.62
N ASN A 349 5.80 14.16 30.58
CA ASN A 349 5.44 14.02 31.99
C ASN A 349 5.68 12.59 32.54
N GLY A 350 6.80 11.98 32.17
CA GLY A 350 7.15 10.62 32.58
C GLY A 350 6.41 9.48 31.84
N ILE A 351 5.52 9.79 30.89
CA ILE A 351 4.75 8.79 30.13
C ILE A 351 5.20 8.77 28.67
N CYS A 352 5.47 7.57 28.14
CA CYS A 352 5.69 7.38 26.71
C CYS A 352 4.35 7.45 25.95
N PRO A 353 4.10 8.46 25.09
CA PRO A 353 2.93 8.46 24.25
C PRO A 353 3.04 7.35 23.18
N TYR A 354 1.92 7.05 22.52
CA TYR A 354 1.98 6.25 21.29
C TYR A 354 2.86 6.94 20.25
N PHE A 355 3.50 6.18 19.35
CA PHE A 355 4.54 6.69 18.45
C PHE A 355 4.19 8.02 17.79
N ARG A 356 5.17 8.92 17.81
CA ARG A 356 5.10 10.29 17.29
C ARG A 356 6.10 10.49 16.16
N ILE A 357 5.70 11.27 15.17
CA ILE A 357 6.58 11.76 14.10
C ILE A 357 6.96 13.18 14.48
N LEU A 358 8.25 13.46 14.55
CA LEU A 358 8.77 14.80 14.81
C LEU A 358 8.81 15.55 13.47
N ILE A 359 8.07 16.64 13.38
CA ILE A 359 7.96 17.51 12.21
C ILE A 359 8.30 18.95 12.55
N ARG A 360 8.59 19.75 11.54
CA ARG A 360 8.65 21.21 11.64
C ARG A 360 8.00 21.84 10.41
N HIS A 361 7.53 23.07 10.52
CA HIS A 361 7.14 23.84 9.34
C HIS A 361 8.34 24.03 8.42
N ARG A 362 8.12 23.86 7.11
CA ARG A 362 9.06 24.37 6.12
C ARG A 362 8.91 25.88 6.09
N ARG A 363 10.00 26.57 6.35
CA ARG A 363 10.08 27.99 6.03
C ARG A 363 10.20 28.06 4.50
N ASN A 364 9.25 28.73 3.86
CA ASN A 364 9.49 29.21 2.51
C ASN A 364 10.79 30.01 2.58
N LYS A 365 11.84 29.55 1.90
CA LYS A 365 12.97 30.43 1.61
C LYS A 365 12.40 31.50 0.70
N LEU A 366 12.00 32.62 1.29
CA LEU A 366 11.74 33.86 0.56
C LEU A 366 13.02 34.28 -0.18
#